data_AF-A0A7W1PXG7-F1
#
_entry.id   AF-A0A7W1PXG7-F1
#
_cell.length_a   1.000
_cell.length_b   1.000
_cell.length_c   1.000
_cell.angle_alpha   90.00
_cell.angle_beta   90.00
_cell.angle_gamma   90.00
#
_symmetry.space_group_name_H-M   'P 1'
#
loop_
_entity.id
_entity.type
_entity.pdbx_description
1 polymer ?
#
loop_
_entity_poly.entity_id
_entity_poly.type
_entity_poly.pdbx_seq_one_letter_code
_entity_poly.pdbx_strand_id
1 'polypeptide(L)'
;IAASGNIVSDIGGYFKKGTSRFSIRTSQVATLIIGAVAILMASQIEQVINLMLQSYAVMVAGLLVPILGALYWKKSSPAGAFAAIIIGGFLTLSLEAMKVDFSVTKNREEVISVWQQQAASLPEIKISEVKTTEMIGMINEAQLYKIPAVDKWRPLPLKLNPIIYGILASLTVFIGLSYLIPKKE
;
A
#
# COMPACT_ATOMS: atom_id res chain seq x y z
N ILE A 1 13.03 -15.22 9.09
CA ILE A 1 13.75 -16.36 8.48
C ILE A 1 13.65 -16.36 6.96
N ALA A 2 12.44 -16.32 6.37
CA ALA A 2 12.30 -16.19 4.91
C ALA A 2 12.88 -14.87 4.37
N ALA A 3 12.57 -13.74 5.02
CA ALA A 3 13.06 -12.42 4.61
C ALA A 3 14.60 -12.31 4.60
N SER A 4 15.27 -12.83 5.63
CA SER A 4 16.75 -12.86 5.68
C SER A 4 17.35 -13.75 4.59
N GLY A 5 16.67 -14.84 4.22
CA GLY A 5 17.05 -15.69 3.09
C GLY A 5 17.09 -14.88 1.79
N ASN A 6 15.98 -14.22 1.45
CA ASN A 6 15.86 -13.39 0.24
C ASN A 6 16.90 -12.25 0.22
N ILE A 7 17.18 -11.60 1.36
CA ILE A 7 18.20 -10.55 1.42
C ILE A 7 19.59 -11.12 1.10
N VAL A 8 19.96 -12.26 1.67
CA VAL A 8 21.30 -12.82 1.44
C VAL A 8 21.44 -13.40 0.04
N SER A 9 20.43 -14.12 -0.46
CA SER A 9 20.48 -14.72 -1.80
C SER A 9 20.35 -13.69 -2.92
N ASP A 10 19.39 -12.76 -2.80
CA ASP A 10 18.98 -11.92 -3.92
C ASP A 10 19.75 -10.59 -3.94
N ILE A 11 20.04 -10.02 -2.77
CA ILE A 11 20.79 -8.75 -2.64
C ILE A 11 22.27 -9.05 -2.37
N GLY A 12 22.58 -9.86 -1.36
CA GLY A 12 23.95 -10.18 -0.96
C GLY A 12 24.75 -10.89 -2.06
N GLY A 13 24.09 -11.75 -2.84
CA GLY A 13 24.68 -12.46 -3.98
C GLY A 13 25.16 -11.54 -5.11
N TYR A 14 24.60 -10.32 -5.23
CA TYR A 14 25.03 -9.33 -6.21
C TYR A 14 26.38 -8.68 -5.86
N PHE A 15 26.65 -8.49 -4.56
CA PHE A 15 27.87 -7.79 -4.11
C PHE A 15 29.08 -8.71 -3.95
N LYS A 16 28.89 -9.97 -3.48
CA LYS A 16 29.96 -10.98 -3.38
C LYS A 16 29.38 -12.40 -3.34
N LYS A 17 29.81 -13.29 -4.25
CA LYS A 17 29.65 -14.75 -4.09
C LYS A 17 30.60 -15.25 -2.99
N GLY A 18 30.17 -15.14 -1.74
CA GLY A 18 30.94 -15.61 -0.59
C GLY A 18 30.93 -17.13 -0.45
N THR A 19 31.86 -17.65 0.35
CA THR A 19 31.86 -19.07 0.75
C THR A 19 30.63 -19.39 1.61
N SER A 20 30.26 -20.68 1.73
CA SER A 20 29.12 -21.13 2.56
C SER A 20 29.13 -20.53 3.98
N ARG A 21 30.30 -20.45 4.63
CA ARG A 21 30.43 -19.83 5.97
C ARG A 21 30.13 -18.33 5.98
N PHE A 22 30.51 -17.59 4.94
CA PHE A 22 30.21 -16.16 4.81
C PHE A 22 28.71 -15.93 4.60
N SER A 23 28.06 -16.75 3.77
CA SER A 23 26.60 -16.69 3.57
C SER A 23 25.84 -16.94 4.88
N ILE A 24 26.25 -17.94 5.67
CA ILE A 24 25.60 -18.26 6.95
C ILE A 24 25.72 -17.08 7.94
N ARG A 25 26.92 -16.50 8.10
CA ARG A 25 27.12 -15.35 9.00
C ARG A 25 26.30 -14.14 8.54
N THR A 26 26.24 -13.89 7.23
CA THR A 26 25.43 -12.81 6.67
C THR A 26 23.94 -13.01 6.94
N SER A 27 23.43 -14.25 6.81
CA SER A 27 22.03 -14.57 7.12
C SER A 27 21.70 -14.41 8.60
N GLN A 28 22.64 -14.74 9.50
CA GLN A 28 22.49 -14.54 10.94
C GLN A 28 22.41 -13.05 11.29
N VAL A 29 23.32 -12.23 10.72
CA VAL A 29 23.31 -10.78 10.92
C VAL A 29 22.04 -10.16 10.33
N ALA A 30 21.63 -10.56 9.12
CA ALA A 30 20.38 -10.11 8.51
C ALA A 30 19.17 -10.49 9.36
N THR A 31 19.12 -11.72 9.90
CA THR A 31 18.05 -12.16 10.80
C THR A 31 18.00 -11.31 12.07
N LEU A 32 19.16 -11.03 12.68
CA LEU A 32 19.25 -10.21 13.88
C LEU A 32 18.77 -8.78 13.63
N ILE A 33 19.22 -8.15 12.54
CA ILE A 33 18.83 -6.78 12.17
C ILE A 33 17.34 -6.71 11.87
N ILE A 34 16.82 -7.60 11.01
CA ILE A 34 15.39 -7.62 10.66
C ILE A 34 14.53 -7.89 11.91
N GLY A 35 14.96 -8.81 12.78
CA GLY A 35 14.27 -9.11 14.04
C GLY A 35 14.25 -7.91 14.99
N ALA A 36 15.38 -7.23 15.16
CA ALA A 36 15.46 -6.02 15.99
C ALA A 36 14.56 -4.90 15.46
N VAL A 37 14.58 -4.64 14.15
CA VAL A 37 13.69 -3.65 13.51
C VAL A 37 12.23 -4.06 13.67
N ALA A 38 11.90 -5.34 13.50
CA ALA A 38 10.54 -5.84 13.69
C ALA A 38 10.03 -5.64 15.12
N ILE A 39 10.86 -5.86 16.14
CA ILE A 39 10.50 -5.61 17.55
C ILE A 39 10.28 -4.12 17.81
N LEU A 40 11.17 -3.25 17.29
CA LEU A 40 11.02 -1.80 17.41
C LEU A 40 9.73 -1.30 16.74
N MET A 41 9.41 -1.82 15.55
CA MET A 41 8.15 -1.50 14.89
C MET A 41 6.96 -2.05 15.70
N ALA A 42 7.00 -3.31 16.14
CA ALA A 42 5.92 -3.96 16.88
C ALA A 42 5.52 -3.18 18.15
N SER A 43 6.47 -2.54 18.83
CA SER A 43 6.19 -1.71 20.00
C SER A 43 5.31 -0.48 19.73
N GLN A 44 5.20 -0.04 18.48
CA GLN A 44 4.42 1.14 18.07
C GLN A 44 3.11 0.78 17.35
N ILE A 45 2.83 -0.51 17.18
CA ILE A 45 1.73 -0.99 16.34
C ILE A 45 0.59 -1.46 17.24
N GLU A 46 -0.53 -0.74 17.17
CA GLU A 46 -1.74 -1.11 17.90
C GLU A 46 -2.50 -2.28 17.25
N GLN A 47 -2.49 -2.35 15.91
CA GLN A 47 -3.26 -3.34 15.15
C GLN A 47 -2.41 -4.03 14.08
N VAL A 48 -1.98 -5.27 14.38
CA VAL A 48 -1.14 -6.07 13.48
C VAL A 48 -1.88 -6.45 12.19
N ILE A 49 -3.20 -6.67 12.25
CA ILE A 49 -4.03 -7.05 11.09
C ILE A 49 -3.96 -5.97 10.00
N ASN A 50 -4.06 -4.69 10.39
CA ASN A 50 -4.07 -3.58 9.43
C ASN A 50 -2.74 -3.52 8.67
N LEU A 51 -1.62 -3.72 9.35
CA LEU A 51 -0.31 -3.77 8.69
C LEU A 51 -0.11 -4.98 7.80
N MET A 52 -0.63 -6.14 8.20
CA MET A 52 -0.59 -7.33 7.34
C MET A 52 -1.36 -7.07 6.04
N LEU A 53 -2.55 -6.48 6.13
CA LEU A 53 -3.37 -6.11 4.97
C LEU A 53 -2.71 -5.04 4.12
N GLN A 54 -2.10 -4.02 4.72
CA GLN A 54 -1.35 -3.00 3.99
C GLN A 54 -0.12 -3.59 3.28
N SER A 55 0.57 -4.54 3.90
CA SER A 55 1.71 -5.24 3.28
C SER A 55 1.24 -6.04 2.05
N TYR A 56 0.11 -6.73 2.15
CA TYR A 56 -0.50 -7.42 1.01
C TYR A 56 -0.91 -6.45 -0.10
N ALA A 57 -1.53 -5.32 0.25
CA ALA A 57 -1.95 -4.29 -0.69
C ALA A 57 -0.76 -3.77 -1.53
N VAL A 58 0.34 -3.41 -0.86
CA VAL A 58 1.58 -2.93 -1.52
C VAL A 58 2.21 -4.02 -2.39
N MET A 59 2.25 -5.27 -1.91
CA MET A 59 2.80 -6.39 -2.66
C MET A 59 2.03 -6.63 -3.96
N VAL A 60 0.69 -6.69 -3.89
CA VAL A 60 -0.16 -6.93 -5.06
C VAL A 60 -0.07 -5.76 -6.04
N ALA A 61 -0.20 -4.52 -5.57
CA ALA A 61 -0.15 -3.34 -6.42
C ALA A 61 1.22 -3.15 -7.11
N GLY A 62 2.30 -3.44 -6.40
CA GLY A 62 3.66 -3.31 -6.94
C GLY A 62 4.04 -4.42 -7.92
N LEU A 63 3.75 -5.69 -7.60
CA LEU A 63 4.32 -6.83 -8.33
C LEU A 63 3.42 -7.41 -9.42
N LEU A 64 2.10 -7.26 -9.33
CA LEU A 64 1.16 -7.90 -10.26
C LEU A 64 1.49 -7.58 -11.72
N VAL A 65 1.61 -6.29 -12.04
CA VAL A 65 1.85 -5.82 -13.41
C VAL A 65 3.23 -6.26 -13.93
N PRO A 66 4.35 -6.02 -13.23
CA PRO A 66 5.66 -6.51 -13.66
C PRO A 66 5.72 -8.02 -13.90
N ILE A 67 5.08 -8.83 -13.04
CA ILE A 67 5.08 -10.29 -13.19
C ILE A 67 4.32 -10.68 -14.46
N LEU A 68 3.11 -10.17 -14.65
CA LEU A 68 2.33 -10.44 -15.86
C LEU A 68 3.06 -9.95 -17.13
N GLY A 69 3.69 -8.78 -17.05
CA GLY A 69 4.50 -8.23 -18.12
C GLY A 69 5.71 -9.11 -18.46
N ALA A 70 6.43 -9.61 -17.45
CA ALA A 70 7.58 -10.49 -17.64
C ALA A 70 7.18 -11.85 -18.25
N LEU A 71 6.02 -12.41 -17.89
CA LEU A 71 5.56 -13.71 -18.37
C LEU A 71 4.94 -13.64 -19.77
N TYR A 72 4.15 -12.60 -20.04
CA TYR A 72 3.28 -12.58 -21.23
C TYR A 72 3.64 -11.49 -22.26
N TRP A 73 4.51 -10.54 -21.93
CA TRP A 73 4.78 -9.40 -22.81
C TRP A 73 6.23 -9.32 -23.28
N LYS A 74 6.43 -9.52 -24.59
CA LYS A 74 7.76 -9.50 -25.23
C LYS A 74 8.50 -8.17 -25.10
N LYS A 75 7.76 -7.07 -24.97
CA LYS A 75 8.33 -5.71 -24.87
C LYS A 75 8.62 -5.28 -23.42
N SER A 76 8.52 -6.19 -22.45
CA SER A 76 8.81 -5.89 -21.04
C SER A 76 10.23 -5.34 -20.86
N SER A 77 10.34 -4.21 -20.17
CA SER A 77 11.62 -3.57 -19.84
C SER A 77 11.94 -3.69 -18.34
N PRO A 78 13.20 -4.01 -17.96
CA PRO A 78 13.62 -3.98 -16.55
C PRO A 78 13.40 -2.61 -15.88
N ALA A 79 13.62 -1.52 -16.61
CA ALA A 79 13.39 -0.17 -16.11
C ALA A 79 11.90 0.09 -15.86
N GLY A 80 11.04 -0.35 -16.79
CA GLY A 80 9.59 -0.27 -16.62
C GLY A 80 9.08 -1.11 -15.47
N ALA A 81 9.59 -2.34 -15.32
CA ALA A 81 9.25 -3.22 -14.20
C ALA A 81 9.62 -2.59 -12.85
N PHE A 82 10.86 -2.10 -12.71
CA PHE A 82 11.32 -1.50 -11.46
C PHE A 82 10.53 -0.24 -11.07
N ALA A 83 10.30 0.65 -12.03
CA ALA A 83 9.50 1.86 -11.79
C ALA A 83 8.05 1.54 -11.44
N ALA A 84 7.45 0.53 -12.08
CA ALA A 84 6.10 0.07 -11.78
C ALA A 84 5.96 -0.50 -10.36
N ILE A 85 6.96 -1.24 -9.88
CA ILE A 85 7.02 -1.74 -8.49
C ILE A 85 7.00 -0.56 -7.51
N ILE A 86 7.88 0.42 -7.72
CA ILE A 86 8.01 1.57 -6.83
C ILE A 86 6.73 2.40 -6.85
N ILE A 87 6.26 2.81 -8.03
CA ILE A 87 5.11 3.71 -8.16
C ILE A 87 3.82 3.03 -7.70
N GLY A 88 3.58 1.78 -8.08
CA GLY A 88 2.39 1.03 -7.69
C GLY A 88 2.32 0.83 -6.18
N GLY A 89 3.40 0.34 -5.57
CA GLY A 89 3.48 0.12 -4.14
C GLY A 89 3.40 1.42 -3.34
N PHE A 90 4.14 2.45 -3.75
CA PHE A 90 4.15 3.75 -3.07
C PHE A 90 2.79 4.45 -3.13
N LEU A 91 2.12 4.43 -4.29
CA LEU A 91 0.80 5.04 -4.43
C LEU A 91 -0.23 4.34 -3.53
N THR A 92 -0.27 3.00 -3.53
CA THR A 92 -1.18 2.25 -2.65
C THR A 92 -0.90 2.54 -1.18
N LEU A 93 0.37 2.55 -0.77
CA LEU A 93 0.73 2.87 0.62
C LEU A 93 0.32 4.29 1.00
N SER A 94 0.55 5.26 0.12
CA SER A 94 0.18 6.66 0.36
C SER A 94 -1.33 6.83 0.49
N LEU A 95 -2.11 6.14 -0.36
CA LEU A 95 -3.57 6.16 -0.31
C LEU A 95 -4.10 5.48 0.95
N GLU A 96 -3.56 4.30 1.31
CA GLU A 96 -3.93 3.61 2.56
C GLU A 96 -3.59 4.45 3.80
N ALA A 97 -2.47 5.18 3.80
CA ALA A 97 -2.11 6.08 4.90
C ALA A 97 -3.04 7.31 5.02
N MET A 98 -3.63 7.76 3.90
CA MET A 98 -4.61 8.85 3.88
C MET A 98 -6.05 8.38 4.11
N LYS A 99 -6.27 7.05 4.11
CA LYS A 99 -7.59 6.46 4.28
C LYS A 99 -8.06 6.65 5.71
N VAL A 100 -9.35 6.90 5.82
CA VAL A 100 -9.97 7.26 7.08
C VAL A 100 -10.85 6.12 7.50
N ASP A 101 -10.53 5.55 8.65
CA ASP A 101 -11.28 4.48 9.27
C ASP A 101 -11.82 4.98 10.62
N PHE A 102 -13.14 5.07 10.73
CA PHE A 102 -13.80 5.41 11.99
C PHE A 102 -14.10 4.13 12.75
N SER A 103 -13.47 3.97 13.90
CA SER A 103 -13.89 2.95 14.85
C SER A 103 -15.29 3.23 15.40
N VAL A 104 -16.07 2.17 15.63
CA VAL A 104 -17.45 2.22 16.15
C VAL A 104 -17.57 2.96 17.51
N THR A 105 -16.44 3.12 18.21
CA THR A 105 -16.34 3.74 19.54
C THR A 105 -16.16 5.26 19.52
N LYS A 106 -16.07 5.92 18.35
CA LYS A 106 -15.84 7.38 18.26
C LYS A 106 -17.01 8.21 18.81
N ASN A 107 -16.71 9.40 19.33
CA ASN A 107 -17.71 10.33 19.87
C ASN A 107 -18.64 10.87 18.75
N ARG A 108 -19.92 11.06 19.08
CA ARG A 108 -20.96 11.52 18.14
C ARG A 108 -20.62 12.88 17.53
N GLU A 109 -19.99 13.77 18.28
CA GLU A 109 -19.58 15.10 17.80
C GLU A 109 -18.52 15.01 16.69
N GLU A 110 -17.53 14.13 16.83
CA GLU A 110 -16.52 13.89 15.80
C GLU A 110 -17.14 13.32 14.51
N VAL A 111 -18.04 12.34 14.66
CA VAL A 111 -18.75 11.71 13.53
C VAL A 111 -19.61 12.73 12.77
N ILE A 112 -20.32 13.60 13.50
CA ILE A 112 -21.15 14.66 12.90
C ILE A 112 -20.28 15.70 12.18
N SER A 113 -19.12 16.07 12.72
CA SER A 113 -18.23 17.05 12.08
C SER A 113 -17.75 16.58 10.69
N VAL A 114 -17.47 15.28 10.56
CA VAL A 114 -17.03 14.67 9.29
C VAL A 114 -18.20 14.56 8.32
N TRP A 115 -19.38 14.13 8.81
CA TRP A 115 -20.61 14.07 8.03
C TRP A 115 -21.01 15.43 7.45
N GLN A 116 -20.95 16.49 8.26
CA GLN A 116 -21.27 17.85 7.85
C GLN A 116 -20.30 18.37 6.77
N GLN A 117 -19.01 18.01 6.85
CA GLN A 117 -18.04 18.36 5.81
C GLN A 117 -18.31 17.67 4.45
N GLN A 118 -19.21 16.68 4.41
CA GLN A 118 -19.55 15.89 3.22
C GLN A 118 -21.03 15.90 2.84
N ALA A 119 -21.83 16.78 3.45
CA ALA A 119 -23.26 16.94 3.19
C ALA A 119 -23.60 17.22 1.70
N ALA A 120 -22.63 17.61 0.87
CA ALA A 120 -22.82 17.80 -0.57
C ALA A 120 -22.76 16.50 -1.41
N SER A 121 -22.30 15.38 -0.85
CA SER A 121 -22.10 14.10 -1.55
C SER A 121 -22.83 12.91 -0.94
N LEU A 122 -23.51 13.12 0.18
CA LEU A 122 -24.30 12.12 0.90
C LEU A 122 -25.79 12.48 0.75
N PRO A 123 -26.70 11.49 0.69
CA PRO A 123 -28.14 11.77 0.66
C PRO A 123 -28.57 12.60 1.88
N GLU A 124 -29.48 13.55 1.69
CA GLU A 124 -30.07 14.35 2.77
C GLU A 124 -30.87 13.44 3.71
N ILE A 125 -30.21 12.92 4.74
CA ILE A 125 -30.84 12.15 5.81
C ILE A 125 -30.91 13.01 7.06
N LYS A 126 -32.06 12.99 7.76
CA LYS A 126 -32.23 13.66 9.06
C LYS A 126 -31.31 13.03 10.11
N ILE A 127 -30.20 13.70 10.39
CA ILE A 127 -29.12 13.29 11.32
C ILE A 127 -29.64 13.07 12.77
N SER A 128 -30.83 13.56 13.10
CA SER A 128 -31.47 13.37 14.41
C SER A 128 -32.02 11.96 14.66
N GLU A 129 -32.30 11.19 13.61
CA GLU A 129 -32.98 9.89 13.72
C GLU A 129 -32.03 8.69 13.51
N VAL A 130 -30.82 8.93 12.98
CA VAL A 130 -29.85 7.89 12.65
C VAL A 130 -28.94 7.58 13.84
N LYS A 131 -28.73 6.29 14.12
CA LYS A 131 -27.80 5.86 15.18
C LYS A 131 -26.35 6.16 14.79
N THR A 132 -25.51 6.51 15.77
CA THR A 132 -24.07 6.77 15.53
C THR A 132 -23.35 5.61 14.85
N THR A 133 -23.72 4.37 15.19
CA THR A 133 -23.16 3.15 14.58
C THR A 133 -23.49 3.04 13.10
N GLU A 134 -24.70 3.46 12.70
CA GLU A 134 -25.16 3.44 11.31
C GLU A 134 -24.48 4.57 10.51
N MET A 135 -24.33 5.76 11.11
CA MET A 135 -23.54 6.84 10.51
C MET A 135 -22.07 6.44 10.29
N ILE A 136 -21.44 5.79 11.29
CA ILE A 136 -20.06 5.29 11.17
C ILE A 136 -19.97 4.25 10.04
N GLY A 137 -20.93 3.33 9.93
CA GLY A 137 -21.01 2.37 8.83
C GLY A 137 -21.05 3.05 7.47
N MET A 138 -21.94 4.02 7.29
CA MET A 138 -22.09 4.78 6.04
C MET A 138 -20.82 5.59 5.69
N ILE A 139 -20.15 6.18 6.68
CA ILE A 139 -18.91 6.94 6.49
C ILE A 139 -17.77 6.00 6.06
N ASN A 140 -17.66 4.83 6.70
CA ASN A 140 -16.66 3.82 6.33
C ASN A 140 -16.94 3.23 4.95
N GLU A 141 -18.20 3.01 4.58
CA GLU A 141 -18.63 2.60 3.24
C GLU A 141 -18.31 3.66 2.17
N ALA A 142 -18.37 4.95 2.53
CA ALA A 142 -18.03 6.02 1.62
C ALA A 142 -16.53 6.05 1.26
N GLN A 143 -15.68 5.25 1.93
CA GLN A 143 -14.23 5.14 1.71
C GLN A 143 -13.56 6.51 1.57
N LEU A 144 -13.53 7.25 2.68
CA LEU A 144 -13.07 8.63 2.67
C LEU A 144 -11.56 8.72 2.86
N TYR A 145 -10.96 9.71 2.20
CA TYR A 145 -9.54 9.99 2.30
C TYR A 145 -9.35 11.44 2.74
N LYS A 146 -8.45 11.65 3.71
CA LYS A 146 -8.03 12.98 4.14
C LYS A 146 -6.94 13.47 3.21
N ILE A 147 -7.22 14.50 2.41
CA ILE A 147 -6.22 15.12 1.52
C ILE A 147 -5.52 16.23 2.30
N PRO A 148 -4.22 16.09 2.68
CA PRO A 148 -3.54 17.08 3.51
C PRO A 148 -3.48 18.47 2.89
N ALA A 149 -3.47 18.55 1.55
CA ALA A 149 -3.38 19.81 0.82
C ALA A 149 -4.67 20.65 0.81
N VAL A 150 -5.83 20.05 1.10
CA VAL A 150 -7.13 20.74 0.95
C VAL A 150 -7.97 20.65 2.24
N ASP A 151 -7.48 19.94 3.26
CA ASP A 151 -8.16 19.64 4.55
C ASP A 151 -9.65 19.27 4.36
N LYS A 152 -9.93 18.56 3.27
CA LYS A 152 -11.25 18.08 2.88
C LYS A 152 -11.21 16.56 2.77
N TRP A 153 -12.24 15.93 3.31
CA TRP A 153 -12.52 14.51 3.17
C TRP A 153 -13.21 14.28 1.85
N ARG A 154 -12.67 13.43 0.99
CA ARG A 154 -13.32 13.06 -0.28
C ARG A 154 -13.15 11.57 -0.56
N PRO A 155 -14.13 10.91 -1.18
CA PRO A 155 -13.90 9.60 -1.75
C PRO A 155 -12.88 9.71 -2.89
N LEU A 156 -12.16 8.61 -3.16
CA LEU A 156 -11.37 8.52 -4.37
C LEU A 156 -12.24 8.68 -5.62
N PRO A 157 -11.68 9.15 -6.76
CA PRO A 157 -12.40 9.10 -8.02
C PRO A 157 -12.95 7.68 -8.25
N LEU A 158 -14.06 7.53 -8.99
CA LEU A 158 -14.63 6.20 -9.32
C LEU A 158 -14.97 5.27 -8.13
N LYS A 159 -14.82 5.71 -6.87
CA LYS A 159 -15.01 4.90 -5.63
C LYS A 159 -14.27 3.55 -5.65
N LEU A 160 -13.09 3.51 -6.26
CA LEU A 160 -12.27 2.29 -6.34
C LEU A 160 -11.35 2.12 -5.13
N ASN A 161 -10.99 0.85 -4.85
CA ASN A 161 -10.05 0.49 -3.80
C ASN A 161 -8.62 1.03 -4.08
N PRO A 162 -7.84 1.48 -3.08
CA PRO A 162 -6.45 1.94 -3.23
C PRO A 162 -5.51 0.98 -3.97
N ILE A 163 -5.74 -0.33 -3.84
CA ILE A 163 -4.97 -1.36 -4.54
C ILE A 163 -5.16 -1.22 -6.05
N ILE A 164 -6.40 -0.95 -6.51
CA ILE A 164 -6.71 -0.79 -7.94
C ILE A 164 -5.99 0.45 -8.49
N TYR A 165 -5.96 1.54 -7.74
CA TYR A 165 -5.19 2.74 -8.10
C TYR A 165 -3.70 2.44 -8.26
N GLY A 166 -3.10 1.70 -7.31
CA GLY A 166 -1.71 1.28 -7.42
C GLY A 166 -1.44 0.37 -8.62
N ILE A 167 -2.33 -0.59 -8.90
CA ILE A 167 -2.24 -1.46 -10.08
C ILE A 167 -2.31 -0.63 -11.37
N LEU A 168 -3.23 0.33 -11.46
CA LEU A 168 -3.36 1.19 -12.65
C LEU A 168 -2.14 2.09 -12.86
N ALA A 169 -1.58 2.65 -11.77
CA ALA A 169 -0.37 3.45 -11.84
C ALA A 169 0.83 2.59 -12.25
N SER A 170 0.98 1.41 -11.65
CA SER A 170 1.96 0.39 -12.00
C SER A 170 1.86 0.02 -13.49
N LEU A 171 0.65 -0.25 -13.99
CA LEU A 171 0.38 -0.54 -15.40
C LEU A 171 0.78 0.60 -16.33
N THR A 172 0.38 1.82 -15.99
CA THR A 172 0.67 3.01 -16.81
C THR A 172 2.16 3.24 -16.93
N VAL A 173 2.89 3.19 -15.81
CA VAL A 173 4.34 3.38 -15.76
C VAL A 173 5.06 2.22 -16.46
N PHE A 174 4.63 0.99 -16.21
CA PHE A 174 5.21 -0.21 -16.82
C PHE A 174 5.11 -0.16 -18.34
N ILE A 175 3.93 0.14 -18.89
CA ILE A 175 3.71 0.24 -20.33
C ILE A 175 4.51 1.41 -20.89
N GLY A 176 4.39 2.60 -20.30
CA GLY A 176 5.06 3.81 -20.78
C GLY A 176 6.57 3.63 -20.89
N LEU A 177 7.21 3.14 -19.82
CA LEU A 177 8.66 2.93 -19.81
C LEU A 177 9.11 1.71 -20.61
N SER A 178 8.27 0.68 -20.75
CA SER A 178 8.59 -0.46 -21.62
C SER A 178 8.64 -0.06 -23.10
N TYR A 179 7.85 0.94 -23.51
CA TYR A 179 7.94 1.51 -24.86
C TYR A 179 9.07 2.54 -25.02
N LEU A 180 9.30 3.39 -24.01
CA LEU A 180 10.32 4.45 -24.08
C LEU A 180 11.75 3.92 -23.93
N ILE A 181 11.95 2.93 -23.05
CA ILE A 181 13.26 2.35 -22.73
C ILE A 181 13.15 0.83 -22.90
N PRO A 182 13.05 0.33 -24.15
CA PRO A 182 12.95 -1.09 -24.41
C PRO A 182 14.21 -1.82 -23.95
N LYS A 183 14.07 -3.09 -23.58
CA LYS A 183 15.19 -3.96 -23.22
C LYS A 183 16.14 -4.07 -24.43
N LYS A 184 17.43 -3.80 -24.24
CA LYS A 184 18.46 -4.12 -25.25
C LYS A 184 18.52 -5.64 -25.40
N GLU A 185 18.36 -6.12 -26.63
CA GLU A 185 18.57 -7.53 -27.00
C GLU A 185 20.04 -7.95 -26.82
#